data_AF-A0A7H4MXH8-F1
#
_entry.id   AF-A0A7H4MXH8-F1
#
_cell.length_a   1.000
_cell.length_b   1.000
_cell.length_c   1.000
_cell.angle_alpha   90.00
_cell.angle_beta   90.00
_cell.angle_gamma   90.00
#
_symmetry.space_group_name_H-M   'P 1'
#
loop_
_entity.id
_entity.type
_entity.pdbx_description
1 polymer ?
#
loop_
_entity_poly.entity_id
_entity_poly.type
_entity_poly.pdbx_seq_one_letter_code
_entity_poly.pdbx_strand_id
1 'polypeptide(L)'
;MVNSSTGDIVVSDVLGKNSTAIKRFDNTPLMLQELFEDGVSAAVGDVGVVKYYIKQHPEKQFKLVPDAKFERQYFGIAVAKGNSELQAKINAGLQKIIADGTYAKIYKTWFDENVPTLPAQ
;
A
#
# COMPACT_ATOMS: atom_id res chain seq x y z
N MET A 1 -11.29 3.16 -6.51
CA MET A 1 -10.14 2.35 -6.09
C MET A 1 -9.33 1.85 -7.27
N VAL A 2 -8.08 1.43 -7.06
CA VAL A 2 -7.28 0.82 -8.13
C VAL A 2 -7.78 -0.58 -8.43
N ASN A 3 -8.01 -0.90 -9.70
CA ASN A 3 -8.50 -2.20 -10.17
C ASN A 3 -7.56 -3.35 -9.76
N SER A 4 -8.12 -4.49 -9.36
CA SER A 4 -7.36 -5.70 -8.96
C SER A 4 -6.36 -5.49 -7.81
N SER A 5 -6.56 -4.44 -7.00
CA SER A 5 -5.77 -4.19 -5.79
C SER A 5 -6.40 -4.84 -4.57
N THR A 6 -5.67 -4.91 -3.45
CA THR A 6 -6.30 -5.29 -2.17
C THR A 6 -7.44 -4.36 -1.81
N GLY A 7 -7.30 -3.06 -2.11
CA GLY A 7 -8.37 -2.09 -1.94
C GLY A 7 -9.64 -2.59 -2.63
N ASP A 8 -9.54 -2.97 -3.91
CA ASP A 8 -10.66 -3.50 -4.72
C ASP A 8 -11.35 -4.69 -4.06
N ILE A 9 -10.56 -5.66 -3.59
CA ILE A 9 -11.07 -6.83 -2.88
C ILE A 9 -11.87 -6.39 -1.65
N VAL A 10 -11.29 -5.56 -0.78
CA VAL A 10 -11.92 -5.17 0.49
C VAL A 10 -13.23 -4.40 0.27
N VAL A 11 -13.27 -3.41 -0.63
CA VAL A 11 -14.54 -2.70 -0.88
C VAL A 11 -15.54 -3.56 -1.63
N SER A 12 -15.09 -4.46 -2.50
CA SER A 12 -15.97 -5.44 -3.15
C SER A 12 -16.60 -6.39 -2.14
N ASP A 13 -15.88 -6.78 -1.08
CA ASP A 13 -16.41 -7.61 -0.01
C ASP A 13 -17.40 -6.83 0.88
N VAL A 14 -17.16 -5.54 1.10
CA VAL A 14 -18.06 -4.67 1.91
C VAL A 14 -19.32 -4.25 1.17
N LEU A 15 -19.20 -3.84 -0.10
CA LEU A 15 -20.32 -3.29 -0.89
C LEU A 15 -20.98 -4.32 -1.82
N GLY A 16 -20.33 -5.47 -2.03
CA GLY A 16 -20.73 -6.48 -3.00
C GLY A 16 -19.99 -6.34 -4.34
N LYS A 17 -19.52 -7.47 -4.87
CA LYS A 17 -18.68 -7.53 -6.09
C LYS A 17 -19.29 -6.84 -7.33
N ASN A 18 -20.61 -6.85 -7.43
CA ASN A 18 -21.37 -6.26 -8.54
C ASN A 18 -21.99 -4.89 -8.20
N SER A 19 -21.57 -4.25 -7.10
CA SER A 19 -22.10 -2.96 -6.69
C SER A 19 -21.76 -1.88 -7.71
N THR A 20 -22.78 -1.15 -8.15
CA THR A 20 -22.63 0.01 -9.04
C THR A 20 -22.04 1.23 -8.33
N ALA A 21 -21.92 1.19 -6.99
CA ALA A 21 -21.26 2.23 -6.21
C ALA A 21 -19.71 2.15 -6.30
N ILE A 22 -19.15 1.09 -6.89
CA ILE A 22 -17.70 0.91 -7.01
C ILE A 22 -17.20 1.47 -8.35
N LYS A 23 -16.40 2.53 -8.31
CA LYS A 23 -15.62 3.00 -9.45
C LYS A 23 -14.17 2.51 -9.38
N ARG A 24 -13.75 1.80 -10.43
CA ARG A 24 -12.40 1.24 -10.57
C ARG A 24 -11.55 2.09 -11.52
N PHE A 25 -10.30 2.31 -11.16
CA PHE A 25 -9.34 3.12 -11.89
C PHE A 25 -8.07 2.32 -12.13
N ASP A 26 -7.31 2.70 -13.17
CA ASP A 26 -6.08 2.00 -13.52
C ASP A 26 -4.92 2.30 -12.57
N ASN A 27 -4.93 3.46 -11.89
CA ASN A 27 -3.85 3.86 -11.00
C ASN A 27 -4.31 4.85 -9.90
N THR A 28 -3.45 5.01 -8.89
CA THR A 28 -3.72 5.88 -7.74
C THR A 28 -3.86 7.36 -8.10
N PRO A 29 -3.03 7.96 -8.97
CA PRO A 29 -3.22 9.36 -9.38
C PRO A 29 -4.59 9.66 -9.99
N LEU A 30 -5.08 8.81 -10.90
CA LEU A 30 -6.41 8.99 -11.52
C LEU A 30 -7.52 8.88 -10.47
N MET A 31 -7.43 7.88 -9.58
CA MET A 31 -8.39 7.71 -8.50
C MET A 31 -8.43 8.92 -7.55
N LEU A 32 -7.27 9.47 -7.17
CA LEU A 32 -7.19 10.62 -6.27
C LEU A 32 -7.60 11.93 -6.96
N GLN A 33 -7.35 12.07 -8.26
CA GLN A 33 -7.87 13.20 -9.04
C GLN A 33 -9.40 13.20 -9.03
N GLU A 34 -10.02 12.05 -9.29
CA GLU A 34 -11.48 11.96 -9.27
C GLU A 34 -12.06 12.28 -7.89
N LEU A 35 -11.41 11.86 -6.80
CA LEU A 35 -11.82 12.23 -5.44
C LEU A 35 -11.73 13.75 -5.22
N PHE A 36 -10.70 14.40 -5.75
CA PHE A 36 -10.52 15.85 -5.62
C PHE A 36 -11.54 16.64 -6.45
N GLU A 37 -11.98 16.09 -7.57
CA GLU A 37 -12.99 16.69 -8.46
C GLU A 37 -14.43 16.32 -8.06
N ASP A 38 -14.65 15.80 -6.86
CA ASP A 38 -15.95 15.37 -6.33
C ASP A 38 -16.66 14.28 -7.17
N GLY A 39 -15.95 13.59 -8.05
CA GLY A 39 -16.48 12.49 -8.87
C GLY A 39 -16.67 11.19 -8.09
N VAL A 40 -16.01 11.04 -6.94
CA VAL A 40 -16.25 9.98 -5.95
C VAL A 40 -16.21 10.55 -4.53
N SER A 41 -17.03 10.01 -3.62
CA SER A 41 -17.06 10.49 -2.22
C SER A 41 -15.89 9.99 -1.36
N ALA A 42 -15.23 8.90 -1.77
CA ALA A 42 -14.11 8.31 -1.04
C ALA A 42 -13.21 7.49 -1.98
N ALA A 43 -11.93 7.39 -1.61
CA ALA A 43 -10.94 6.56 -2.29
C ALA A 43 -10.28 5.60 -1.29
N VAL A 44 -10.03 4.37 -1.73
CA VAL A 44 -9.33 3.33 -0.95
C VAL A 44 -8.10 2.90 -1.74
N GLY A 45 -6.93 2.95 -1.10
CA GLY A 45 -5.64 2.59 -1.69
C GLY A 45 -4.53 2.51 -0.64
N ASP A 46 -3.33 2.10 -1.07
CA ASP A 46 -2.19 1.87 -0.18
C ASP A 46 -1.72 3.16 0.51
N VAL A 47 -1.63 3.12 1.84
CA VAL A 47 -1.35 4.29 2.68
C VAL A 47 -0.05 5.01 2.30
N GLY A 48 1.01 4.28 1.99
CA GLY A 48 2.30 4.87 1.59
C GLY A 48 2.21 5.63 0.26
N VAL A 49 1.50 5.07 -0.72
CA VAL A 49 1.32 5.69 -2.04
C VAL A 49 0.43 6.93 -1.93
N VAL A 50 -0.67 6.84 -1.18
CA VAL A 50 -1.57 7.98 -0.96
C VAL A 50 -0.86 9.10 -0.19
N LYS A 51 -0.13 8.78 0.89
CA LYS A 51 0.66 9.78 1.64
C LYS A 51 1.69 10.48 0.76
N TYR A 52 2.41 9.71 -0.07
CA TYR A 52 3.36 10.28 -1.01
C TYR A 52 2.66 11.24 -2.00
N TYR A 53 1.52 10.86 -2.57
CA TYR A 53 0.76 11.73 -3.45
C TYR A 53 0.32 13.03 -2.77
N ILE A 54 -0.23 12.94 -1.55
CA ILE A 54 -0.65 14.13 -0.76
C ILE A 54 0.54 15.05 -0.51
N LYS A 55 1.72 14.49 -0.20
CA LYS A 55 2.96 15.27 0.01
C LYS A 55 3.41 16.02 -1.25
N GLN A 56 3.20 15.43 -2.44
CA GLN A 56 3.53 16.05 -3.73
C GLN A 56 2.49 17.07 -4.21
N HIS A 57 1.27 17.03 -3.66
CA HIS A 57 0.14 17.88 -4.05
C HIS A 57 -0.49 18.58 -2.84
N PRO A 58 0.27 19.44 -2.11
CA PRO A 58 -0.22 20.10 -0.89
C PRO A 58 -1.42 21.03 -1.13
N GLU A 59 -1.64 21.45 -2.37
CA GLU A 59 -2.81 22.23 -2.78
C GLU A 59 -4.11 21.44 -2.74
N LYS A 60 -4.04 20.10 -2.82
CA LYS A 60 -5.20 19.20 -2.78
C LYS A 60 -5.45 18.77 -1.34
N GLN A 61 -6.54 19.25 -0.76
CA GLN A 61 -6.89 19.05 0.65
C GLN A 61 -7.50 17.66 0.90
N PHE A 62 -6.69 16.62 0.80
CA PHE A 62 -7.13 15.27 1.16
C PHE A 62 -7.10 15.05 2.68
N LYS A 63 -8.09 14.29 3.18
CA LYS A 63 -8.10 13.78 4.54
C LYS A 63 -7.91 12.26 4.54
N LEU A 64 -6.84 11.80 5.19
CA LEU A 64 -6.64 10.37 5.43
C LEU A 64 -7.52 9.90 6.59
N VAL A 65 -8.22 8.79 6.40
CA VAL A 65 -9.06 8.16 7.41
C VAL A 65 -8.53 6.73 7.62
N PRO A 66 -7.97 6.41 8.80
CA PRO A 66 -7.56 5.04 9.12
C PRO A 66 -8.78 4.19 9.46
N ASP A 67 -8.75 2.91 9.11
CA ASP A 67 -9.73 1.91 9.54
C ASP A 67 -9.00 0.72 10.17
N ALA A 68 -9.26 0.48 11.45
CA ALA A 68 -8.63 -0.60 12.21
C ALA A 68 -9.07 -2.00 11.75
N LYS A 69 -10.15 -2.11 10.97
CA LYS A 69 -10.60 -3.36 10.36
C LYS A 69 -9.78 -3.75 9.13
N PHE A 70 -9.02 -2.82 8.55
CA PHE A 70 -8.06 -3.18 7.51
C PHE A 70 -6.88 -3.92 8.12
N GLU A 71 -6.76 -5.19 7.76
CA GLU A 71 -5.63 -6.01 8.18
C GLU A 71 -4.32 -5.43 7.66
N ARG A 72 -3.26 -5.58 8.48
CA ARG A 72 -1.92 -5.16 8.06
C ARG A 72 -1.46 -6.03 6.90
N GLN A 73 -1.01 -5.36 5.85
CA GLN A 73 -0.46 -6.01 4.68
C GLN A 73 1.06 -6.00 4.75
N TYR A 74 1.67 -7.17 4.63
CA TYR A 74 3.13 -7.30 4.56
C TYR A 74 3.51 -7.63 3.12
N PHE A 75 4.37 -6.80 2.53
CA PHE A 75 4.91 -7.06 1.20
C PHE A 75 6.05 -8.08 1.27
N GLY A 76 6.07 -8.97 0.27
CA GLY A 76 7.09 -10.00 0.11
C GLY A 76 7.75 -9.92 -1.25
N ILE A 77 9.00 -10.40 -1.31
CA ILE A 77 9.72 -10.60 -2.57
C ILE A 77 9.42 -12.02 -3.04
N ALA A 78 8.66 -12.15 -4.13
CA ALA A 78 8.34 -13.45 -4.69
C ALA A 78 9.51 -14.00 -5.53
N VAL A 79 9.75 -15.30 -5.44
CA VAL A 79 10.69 -16.03 -6.30
C VAL A 79 9.97 -17.19 -7.00
N ALA A 80 10.55 -17.69 -8.09
CA ALA A 80 10.02 -18.87 -8.78
C ALA A 80 9.89 -20.06 -7.82
N LYS A 81 8.78 -20.80 -7.93
CA LYS A 81 8.51 -21.97 -7.09
C LYS A 81 9.66 -22.98 -7.21
N GLY A 82 10.18 -23.44 -6.06
CA GLY A 82 11.30 -24.37 -5.99
C GLY A 82 12.69 -23.72 -6.01
N ASN A 83 12.80 -22.41 -6.23
CA ASN A 83 14.08 -21.70 -6.18
C ASN A 83 14.48 -21.33 -4.73
N SER A 84 14.71 -22.35 -3.91
CA SER A 84 15.06 -22.19 -2.49
C SER A 84 16.40 -21.49 -2.29
N GLU A 85 17.35 -21.63 -3.24
CA GLU A 85 18.65 -20.97 -3.15
C GLU A 85 18.51 -19.45 -3.22
N LEU A 86 17.76 -18.93 -4.20
CA LEU A 86 17.51 -17.49 -4.31
C LEU A 86 16.70 -16.97 -3.12
N GLN A 87 15.69 -17.73 -2.70
CA GLN A 87 14.90 -17.38 -1.51
C GLN A 87 15.79 -17.21 -0.27
N ALA A 88 16.69 -18.17 -0.02
CA ALA A 88 17.60 -18.13 1.11
C ALA A 88 18.55 -16.93 1.05
N LYS A 89 19.10 -16.63 -0.14
CA LYS A 89 19.97 -15.45 -0.34
C LYS A 89 19.24 -14.14 -0.07
N ILE A 90 18.00 -14.00 -0.56
CA ILE A 90 17.18 -12.81 -0.33
C ILE A 90 16.88 -12.65 1.16
N ASN A 91 16.42 -13.72 1.83
CA ASN A 91 16.09 -13.67 3.25
C ASN A 91 17.32 -13.34 4.11
N ALA A 92 18.47 -13.94 3.84
CA ALA A 92 19.71 -13.63 4.53
C ALA A 92 20.16 -12.17 4.31
N GLY A 93 19.98 -11.64 3.09
CA GLY A 93 20.26 -10.23 2.78
C GLY A 93 19.33 -9.29 3.55
N LEU A 94 18.02 -9.59 3.58
CA LEU A 94 17.03 -8.82 4.33
C LEU A 94 17.35 -8.80 5.83
N GLN A 95 17.71 -9.95 6.42
CA GLN A 95 18.11 -10.03 7.82
C GLN A 95 19.32 -9.15 8.14
N LYS A 96 20.33 -9.11 7.25
CA LYS A 96 21.51 -8.25 7.42
C LYS A 96 21.16 -6.77 7.42
N ILE A 97 20.38 -6.31 6.44
CA ILE A 97 20.01 -4.88 6.35
C ILE A 97 19.03 -4.44 7.44
N ILE A 98 18.26 -5.37 8.00
CA ILE A 98 17.43 -5.11 9.18
C ILE A 98 18.33 -4.95 10.41
N ALA A 99 19.27 -5.89 10.61
CA ALA A 99 20.17 -5.88 11.77
C ALA A 99 21.12 -4.68 11.79
N ASP A 100 21.62 -4.24 10.62
CA ASP A 100 22.55 -3.11 10.51
C ASP A 100 21.86 -1.73 10.44
N GLY A 101 20.52 -1.69 10.41
CA GLY A 101 19.73 -0.45 10.37
C GLY A 101 19.57 0.17 8.98
N THR A 102 20.15 -0.40 7.92
CA THR A 102 19.98 0.07 6.54
C THR A 102 18.51 0.07 6.13
N TYR A 103 17.76 -0.97 6.49
CA TYR A 103 16.33 -1.05 6.23
C TYR A 103 15.57 0.12 6.87
N ALA A 104 15.88 0.45 8.12
CA ALA A 104 15.24 1.56 8.83
C ALA A 104 15.54 2.91 8.17
N LYS A 105 16.77 3.11 7.69
CA LYS A 105 17.14 4.31 6.93
C LYS A 105 16.37 4.44 5.62
N ILE A 106 16.24 3.35 4.87
CA ILE A 106 15.43 3.30 3.64
C ILE A 106 13.98 3.62 3.98
N TYR A 107 13.39 2.95 4.98
CA TYR A 107 12.00 3.15 5.37
C TYR A 107 11.69 4.60 5.73
N LYS A 108 12.52 5.21 6.57
CA LYS A 108 12.39 6.63 6.97
C LYS A 108 12.48 7.59 5.79
N THR A 109 13.30 7.27 4.78
CA THR A 109 13.47 8.12 3.59
C THR A 109 12.18 8.22 2.77
N TRP A 110 11.39 7.14 2.73
CA TRP A 110 10.22 7.05 1.85
C TRP A 110 8.89 7.27 2.56
N PHE A 111 8.78 6.93 3.85
CA PHE A 111 7.49 6.88 4.55
C PHE A 111 7.38 7.84 5.74
N ASP A 112 8.42 8.61 6.03
CA ASP A 112 8.47 9.57 7.16
C ASP A 112 8.08 8.96 8.53
N GLU A 113 8.18 7.63 8.66
CA GLU A 113 7.74 6.84 9.81
C GLU A 113 8.84 5.89 10.29
N ASN A 114 8.67 5.37 11.51
CA ASN A 114 9.50 4.28 12.01
C ASN A 114 9.06 2.96 11.37
N VAL A 115 10.01 2.04 11.22
CA VAL A 115 9.73 0.69 10.76
C VAL A 115 8.68 0.04 11.67
N PRO A 116 7.54 -0.43 11.16
CA PRO A 116 6.57 -1.16 11.95
C PRO A 116 7.15 -2.52 12.37
N THR A 117 6.54 -3.14 13.38
CA THR A 117 6.89 -4.52 13.75
C THR A 117 6.74 -5.44 12.53
N LEU A 118 7.86 -5.97 12.05
CA LEU A 118 7.89 -6.94 10.96
C LEU A 118 7.43 -8.31 11.47
N PRO A 119 6.74 -9.11 10.64
CA PRO A 119 6.39 -10.47 11.01
C PRO A 119 7.67 -11.30 11.20
N ALA A 120 7.62 -12.28 12.09
CA ALA A 120 8.68 -13.26 12.18
C ALA A 120 8.79 -14.02 10.84
N GLN A 121 10.03 -14.20 10.36
CA GLN A 121 10.32 -15.04 9.19
C GLN A 121 10.25 -16.52 9.53
#